data_AF-A0A9D5GWW2-F1
#
_entry.id   AF-A0A9D5GWW2-F1
#
_cell.length_a   1.000
_cell.length_b   1.000
_cell.length_c   1.000
_cell.angle_alpha   90.00
_cell.angle_beta   90.00
_cell.angle_gamma   90.00
#
_symmetry.space_group_name_H-M   'P 1'
#
loop_
_entity.id
_entity.type
_entity.pdbx_description
1 polymer ?
#
loop_
_entity_poly.entity_id
_entity_poly.type
_entity_poly.pdbx_seq_one_letter_code
_entity_poly.pdbx_strand_id
1 'polypeptide(L)'
;MLESMIISPRPTRAEATDVANAVLDGTYCVMLGGETAVGAYPELVDRTMAKIRVEAESTLDYGDVFKRIMQHSPVPEVIDNEDEDWWLAVERTASQIELTYTATNSEC
;
A
#
# COMPACT_ATOMS: atom_id res chain seq x y z
N MET A 1 -9.49 -7.03 -5.39
CA MET A 1 -9.47 -5.70 -6.06
C MET A 1 -9.35 -5.82 -7.58
N LEU A 2 -8.74 -6.89 -8.10
CA LEU A 2 -8.62 -7.14 -9.54
C LEU A 2 -9.32 -8.47 -9.90
N GLU A 3 -10.49 -8.72 -9.31
CA GLU A 3 -11.21 -10.00 -9.35
C GLU A 3 -11.47 -10.49 -10.78
N SER A 4 -11.82 -9.59 -11.69
CA SER A 4 -12.06 -9.92 -13.10
C SER A 4 -10.81 -10.51 -13.76
N MET A 5 -9.62 -10.22 -13.23
CA MET A 5 -8.37 -10.75 -13.77
C MET A 5 -8.10 -12.21 -13.44
N ILE A 6 -8.95 -12.86 -12.64
CA ILE A 6 -8.92 -14.32 -12.46
C ILE A 6 -9.18 -15.02 -13.80
N ILE A 7 -10.07 -14.48 -14.63
CA ILE A 7 -10.46 -15.05 -15.93
C ILE A 7 -10.09 -14.19 -17.14
N SER A 8 -9.81 -12.89 -16.95
CA SER A 8 -9.51 -11.92 -18.00
C SER A 8 -8.07 -11.39 -17.90
N PRO A 9 -7.37 -11.14 -19.00
CA PRO A 9 -6.03 -10.53 -18.95
C PRO A 9 -6.06 -9.02 -18.66
N ARG A 10 -7.23 -8.38 -18.56
CA ARG A 10 -7.37 -6.96 -18.24
C ARG A 10 -8.42 -6.72 -17.16
N PRO A 11 -8.15 -5.81 -16.21
CA PRO A 11 -9.13 -5.42 -15.21
C PRO A 11 -10.19 -4.53 -15.83
N THR A 12 -11.31 -4.42 -15.14
CA THR A 12 -12.34 -3.44 -15.45
C THR A 12 -11.88 -2.03 -15.07
N ARG A 13 -12.51 -1.01 -15.66
CA ARG A 13 -12.24 0.39 -15.29
C ARG A 13 -12.55 0.66 -13.81
N ALA A 14 -13.57 -0.01 -13.27
CA ALA A 14 -13.98 0.14 -11.87
C ALA A 14 -12.89 -0.38 -10.93
N GLU A 15 -12.39 -1.58 -11.16
CA GLU A 15 -11.30 -2.18 -10.37
C GLU A 15 -10.01 -1.36 -10.43
N ALA A 16 -9.63 -0.86 -11.62
CA ALA A 16 -8.46 -0.01 -11.74
C ALA A 16 -8.62 1.32 -10.96
N THR A 17 -9.83 1.87 -10.93
CA THR A 17 -10.14 3.09 -10.19
C THR A 17 -10.17 2.84 -8.68
N ASP A 18 -10.66 1.67 -8.26
CA ASP A 18 -10.69 1.25 -6.85
C ASP A 18 -9.28 1.19 -6.26
N VAL A 19 -8.34 0.55 -6.98
CA VAL A 19 -6.92 0.51 -6.59
C VAL A 19 -6.30 1.90 -6.56
N ALA A 20 -6.53 2.71 -7.61
CA ALA A 20 -5.96 4.05 -7.67
C ALA A 20 -6.43 4.93 -6.51
N ASN A 21 -7.72 4.88 -6.18
CA ASN A 21 -8.27 5.63 -5.05
C ASN A 21 -7.70 5.15 -3.72
N ALA A 22 -7.55 3.84 -3.51
CA ALA A 22 -6.92 3.32 -2.30
C ALA A 22 -5.50 3.88 -2.09
N VAL A 23 -4.72 4.01 -3.17
CA VAL A 23 -3.38 4.63 -3.12
C VAL A 23 -3.47 6.12 -2.78
N LEU A 24 -4.39 6.86 -3.40
CA LEU A 24 -4.59 8.29 -3.13
C LEU A 24 -5.10 8.57 -1.72
N ASP A 25 -5.87 7.65 -1.15
CA ASP A 25 -6.35 7.71 0.23
C ASP A 25 -5.23 7.48 1.26
N GLY A 26 -4.02 7.13 0.81
CA GLY A 26 -2.85 6.93 1.67
C GLY A 26 -2.71 5.51 2.19
N THR A 27 -3.26 4.52 1.48
CA THR A 27 -3.08 3.10 1.83
C THR A 27 -1.61 2.69 1.65
N TYR A 28 -1.00 2.14 2.71
CA TYR A 28 0.40 1.69 2.68
C TYR A 28 0.62 0.40 1.88
N CYS A 29 -0.38 -0.48 1.83
CA CYS A 29 -0.29 -1.75 1.12
C CYS A 29 -1.62 -2.15 0.48
N VAL A 30 -1.54 -2.69 -0.74
CA VAL A 30 -2.65 -3.31 -1.45
C VAL A 30 -2.39 -4.82 -1.56
N MET A 31 -3.45 -5.63 -1.41
CA MET A 31 -3.35 -7.08 -1.35
C MET A 31 -3.95 -7.73 -2.60
N LEU A 32 -3.30 -8.80 -3.07
CA LEU A 32 -3.81 -9.73 -4.06
C LEU A 32 -4.08 -11.07 -3.38
N GLY A 33 -5.25 -11.66 -3.64
CA GLY A 33 -5.69 -12.90 -3.03
C GLY A 33 -5.92 -13.97 -4.10
N GLY A 34 -7.20 -14.24 -4.40
CA GLY A 34 -7.60 -15.22 -5.41
C GLY A 34 -7.05 -14.90 -6.81
N GLU A 35 -6.77 -13.63 -7.09
CA GLU A 35 -6.19 -13.17 -8.35
C GLU A 35 -4.80 -13.77 -8.62
N THR A 36 -3.99 -13.98 -7.59
CA THR A 36 -2.65 -14.57 -7.69
C THR A 36 -2.61 -16.04 -7.28
N ALA A 37 -3.50 -16.48 -6.39
CA ALA A 37 -3.50 -17.84 -5.86
C ALA A 37 -4.11 -18.88 -6.83
N VAL A 38 -5.19 -18.51 -7.53
CA VAL A 38 -5.93 -19.41 -8.43
C VAL A 38 -6.21 -18.79 -9.81
N GLY A 39 -5.80 -17.54 -10.03
CA GLY A 39 -6.05 -16.81 -11.27
C GLY A 39 -5.26 -17.36 -12.46
N ALA A 40 -5.80 -17.16 -13.67
CA ALA A 40 -5.15 -17.58 -14.91
C ALA A 40 -3.92 -16.73 -15.27
N TYR A 41 -3.75 -15.55 -14.65
CA TYR A 41 -2.73 -14.57 -15.01
C TYR A 41 -1.97 -13.98 -13.81
N PRO A 42 -1.38 -14.79 -12.91
CA PRO A 42 -0.85 -14.32 -11.63
C PRO A 42 0.23 -13.22 -11.78
N GLU A 43 1.20 -13.40 -12.68
CA GLU A 43 2.24 -12.39 -12.94
C GLU A 43 1.69 -11.11 -13.58
N LEU A 44 0.65 -11.23 -14.42
CA LEU A 44 0.08 -10.07 -15.10
C LEU A 44 -0.72 -9.21 -14.12
N VAL A 45 -1.41 -9.85 -13.17
CA VAL A 45 -2.13 -9.16 -12.09
C VAL A 45 -1.16 -8.32 -11.27
N ASP A 46 -0.05 -8.89 -10.82
CA ASP A 46 0.97 -8.16 -10.05
C ASP A 46 1.54 -6.97 -10.84
N ARG A 47 1.95 -7.19 -12.10
CA ARG A 47 2.44 -6.11 -12.97
C ARG A 47 1.39 -5.02 -13.22
N THR A 48 0.12 -5.39 -13.31
CA THR A 48 -0.97 -4.45 -13.53
C THR A 48 -1.24 -3.63 -12.28
N MET A 49 -1.26 -4.27 -11.11
CA MET A 49 -1.36 -3.62 -9.80
C MET A 49 -0.21 -2.61 -9.61
N ALA A 50 1.03 -3.02 -9.88
CA ALA A 50 2.20 -2.16 -9.78
C ALA A 50 2.11 -0.93 -10.70
N LYS A 51 1.62 -1.11 -11.93
CA LYS A 51 1.40 0.02 -12.85
C LYS A 51 0.36 1.00 -12.32
N ILE A 52 -0.80 0.53 -11.85
CA ILE A 52 -1.85 1.41 -11.32
C ILE A 52 -1.32 2.20 -10.12
N ARG A 53 -0.58 1.55 -9.22
CA ARG A 53 0.05 2.20 -8.06
C ARG A 53 1.00 3.33 -8.48
N VAL A 54 1.93 3.04 -9.40
CA VAL A 54 2.91 4.04 -9.88
C VAL A 54 2.21 5.24 -10.54
N GLU A 55 1.21 4.97 -11.36
CA GLU A 55 0.43 6.04 -12.00
C GLU A 55 -0.35 6.87 -10.96
N ALA A 56 -0.97 6.25 -9.96
CA ALA A 56 -1.66 6.96 -8.89
C ALA A 56 -0.70 7.82 -8.05
N GLU A 57 0.45 7.26 -7.64
CA GLU A 57 1.50 7.98 -6.91
C GLU A 57 2.04 9.18 -7.70
N SER A 58 2.14 9.08 -9.02
CA SER A 58 2.61 10.17 -9.87
C SER A 58 1.69 11.40 -9.85
N THR A 59 0.44 11.24 -9.43
CA THR A 59 -0.55 12.33 -9.33
C THR A 59 -0.57 13.02 -7.96
N LEU A 60 0.17 12.50 -6.97
CA LEU A 60 0.21 13.06 -5.62
C LEU A 60 1.17 14.26 -5.53
N ASP A 61 0.69 15.35 -4.92
CA ASP A 61 1.55 16.43 -4.43
C ASP A 61 2.01 16.11 -3.00
N TYR A 62 3.21 15.53 -2.88
CA TYR A 62 3.80 15.19 -1.60
C TYR A 62 4.00 16.40 -0.68
N GLY A 63 4.21 17.60 -1.22
CA GLY A 63 4.36 18.82 -0.43
C GLY A 63 3.05 19.18 0.28
N ASP A 64 1.92 19.06 -0.42
CA ASP A 64 0.61 19.31 0.16
C ASP A 64 0.15 18.18 1.09
N VAL A 65 0.44 16.91 0.76
CA VAL A 65 0.22 15.78 1.66
C VAL A 65 0.98 15.98 2.98
N PHE A 66 2.27 16.33 2.92
CA PHE A 66 3.09 16.57 4.09
C PHE A 66 2.56 17.71 4.96
N LYS A 67 2.17 18.84 4.35
CA LYS A 67 1.55 19.96 5.08
C LYS A 67 0.27 19.52 5.80
N ARG A 68 -0.58 18.71 5.16
CA ARG A 68 -1.83 18.21 5.76
C ARG A 68 -1.57 17.29 6.94
N ILE A 69 -0.59 16.39 6.83
CA ILE A 69 -0.17 15.52 7.93
C ILE A 69 0.32 16.37 9.12
N MET A 70 1.19 17.34 8.86
CA MET A 70 1.73 18.24 9.90
C MET A 70 0.67 19.13 10.55
N GLN A 71 -0.43 19.44 9.87
CA GLN A 71 -1.55 20.19 10.46
C GLN A 71 -2.37 19.35 11.45
N HIS A 72 -2.40 18.02 11.30
CA HIS A 72 -3.28 17.13 12.08
C HIS A 72 -2.53 16.21 13.05
N SER A 73 -1.21 16.07 12.89
CA SER A 73 -0.34 15.39 13.85
C SER A 73 0.36 16.46 14.69
N PRO A 74 -0.05 16.68 15.95
CA PRO A 74 0.70 17.57 16.82
C PRO A 74 2.14 17.06 16.91
N VAL A 75 3.09 17.94 16.65
CA VAL A 75 4.51 17.65 16.89
C VAL A 75 4.60 17.20 18.35
N PRO A 76 5.14 16.00 18.65
CA PRO A 76 5.31 15.59 20.03
C PRO A 76 6.09 16.70 20.73
N GLU A 77 5.56 17.18 21.86
CA GLU A 77 6.32 18.03 22.77
C GLU A 77 7.67 17.37 22.93
N VAL A 78 8.74 18.11 22.64
CA VAL A 78 10.11 17.63 22.80
C VAL A 78 10.23 17.16 24.24
N ILE A 79 10.18 15.85 24.46
CA ILE A 79 10.48 15.30 25.77
C ILE A 79 12.00 15.39 25.86
N ASP A 80 12.49 16.46 26.50
CA ASP A 80 13.90 16.67 26.88
C ASP A 80 14.37 15.63 27.92
N ASN A 81 13.82 14.42 27.91
CA ASN A 81 14.27 13.33 28.76
C ASN A 81 15.21 12.45 27.93
N GLU A 82 16.49 12.48 28.30
CA GLU A 82 17.56 11.64 27.75
C GLU A 82 17.32 10.12 27.94
N ASP A 83 16.18 9.71 28.53
CA ASP A 83 15.87 8.35 29.00
C ASP A 83 14.58 7.72 28.42
N GLU A 84 13.94 8.30 27.39
CA GLU A 84 12.79 7.65 26.75
C GLU A 84 13.22 7.07 25.39
N ASP A 85 13.29 5.73 25.39
CA ASP A 85 13.73 4.85 24.31
C ASP A 85 12.92 5.12 23.03
N TRP A 86 13.39 6.06 22.21
CA TRP A 86 12.80 6.44 20.91
C TRP A 86 12.55 5.22 20.02
N TRP A 87 13.34 4.16 20.22
CA TRP A 87 13.13 2.87 19.56
C TRP A 87 11.79 2.24 19.87
N LEU A 88 11.26 2.37 21.08
CA LEU A 88 9.97 1.79 21.45
C LEU A 88 8.79 2.46 20.72
N ALA A 89 8.87 3.77 20.47
CA ALA A 89 7.86 4.49 19.70
C ALA A 89 7.92 4.12 18.20
N VAL A 90 9.13 3.95 17.67
CA VAL A 90 9.36 3.47 16.30
C VAL A 90 8.93 2.02 16.14
N GLU A 91 9.23 1.12 17.08
CA GLU A 91 8.80 -0.27 17.06
C GLU A 91 7.27 -0.42 17.17
N ARG A 92 6.60 0.42 17.97
CA ARG A 92 5.13 0.43 18.07
C ARG A 92 4.45 0.90 16.78
N THR A 93 5.05 1.81 16.04
CA THR A 93 4.54 2.24 14.72
C THR A 93 4.93 1.26 13.61
N ALA A 94 6.12 0.68 13.66
CA ALA A 94 6.58 -0.36 12.74
C ALA A 94 5.75 -1.66 12.85
N SER A 95 5.25 -1.99 14.05
CA SER A 95 4.36 -3.14 14.26
C SER A 95 3.00 -3.01 13.54
N GLN A 96 2.61 -1.81 13.09
CA GLN A 96 1.43 -1.60 12.24
C GLN A 96 1.72 -1.79 10.74
N ILE A 97 2.98 -1.98 10.35
CA ILE A 97 3.43 -2.14 8.95
C ILE A 97 4.07 -3.51 8.78
N GLU A 98 3.34 -4.58 9.10
CA GLU A 98 3.57 -5.87 8.48
C GLU A 98 2.35 -6.19 7.63
N LEU A 99 2.52 -6.20 6.31
CA LEU A 99 1.75 -7.05 5.39
C LEU A 99 2.34 -6.91 3.98
N THR A 100 3.52 -7.46 3.76
CA THR A 100 3.92 -7.92 2.42
C THR A 100 3.56 -9.40 2.34
N TYR A 101 2.45 -9.73 1.67
CA TYR A 101 2.16 -11.11 1.30
C TYR A 101 3.04 -11.46 0.09
N THR A 102 4.07 -12.28 0.35
CA THR A 102 4.84 -12.97 -0.68
C THR A 102 3.93 -13.93 -1.42
N ALA A 103 3.83 -13.77 -2.74
CA ALA A 103 3.21 -14.75 -3.63
C ALA A 103 3.77 -16.14 -3.32
N THR A 104 2.89 -17.08 -3.01
CA THR A 104 3.21 -18.50 -2.89
C THR A 104 3.76 -19.00 -4.22
N ASN A 105 5.09 -19.12 -4.36
CA ASN A 105 5.77 -20.03 -5.29
C ASN A 105 7.27 -20.15 -4.95
N SER A 106 7.56 -20.78 -3.82
CA SER A 106 8.76 -21.59 -3.59
C SER A 106 8.40 -22.52 -2.44
N GLU A 107 7.81 -23.68 -2.67
CA GLU A 107 8.55 -24.93 -2.94
C GLU A 107 7.62 -25.93 -3.64
N CYS A 108 8.07 -26.43 -4.79
CA CYS A 108 7.70 -27.71 -5.38
C CYS A 108 8.99 -28.31 -5.93
#